data_AF-A0A834INQ8-F1
#
_entry.id   AF-A0A834INQ8-F1
#
_cell.length_a   1.000
_cell.length_b   1.000
_cell.length_c   1.000
_cell.angle_alpha   90.00
_cell.angle_beta   90.00
_cell.angle_gamma   90.00
#
_symmetry.space_group_name_H-M   'P 1'
#
loop_
_entity.id
_entity.type
_entity.pdbx_description
1 polymer ?
#
loop_
_entity_poly.entity_id
_entity_poly.type
_entity_poly.pdbx_seq_one_letter_code
_entity_poly.pdbx_strand_id
1 'polypeptide(L)'
;MAQKLQEVRDQLNRSLRDTSKPWASILGSAEQKTGLDRLYIFIGGIAVIAYMSIHAIESHNKEDDTKWLTYWVVFAIFSIVEYFADIIVGWFPLYWLIKCIFMVWLMIPTEFNGSLVIYKRIVRPYFLKHHGVIDDTLNKMKEQVNKVTEKTN
;
A
#
# COMPACT_ATOMS: atom_id res chain seq x y z
N MET A 1 -3.82 11.96 -34.56
CA MET A 1 -3.88 10.83 -33.58
C MET A 1 -3.06 9.64 -34.05
N ALA A 2 -3.25 9.14 -35.29
CA ALA A 2 -2.50 8.01 -35.83
C ALA A 2 -0.97 8.20 -35.86
N GLN A 3 -0.47 9.39 -36.18
CA GLN A 3 0.98 9.68 -36.18
C GLN A 3 1.63 9.54 -34.80
N LYS A 4 1.00 10.09 -33.75
CA LYS A 4 1.48 9.93 -32.37
C LYS A 4 1.51 8.46 -31.94
N LEU A 5 0.53 7.67 -32.40
CA LEU A 5 0.48 6.24 -32.09
C LEU A 5 1.65 5.48 -32.72
N GLN A 6 1.99 5.80 -33.97
CA GLN A 6 3.14 5.20 -34.65
C GLN A 6 4.46 5.61 -33.99
N GLU A 7 4.60 6.88 -33.63
CA GLU A 7 5.78 7.37 -32.93
C GLU A 7 5.99 6.67 -31.59
N VAL A 8 4.93 6.51 -30.79
CA VAL A 8 4.98 5.78 -29.51
C VAL A 8 5.35 4.31 -29.72
N ARG A 9 4.76 3.66 -30.73
CA ARG A 9 5.10 2.28 -31.09
C ARG A 9 6.58 2.14 -31.42
N ASP A 10 7.11 3.07 -32.21
CA ASP A 10 8.50 3.05 -32.65
C ASP A 10 9.48 3.34 -31.50
N GLN A 11 9.15 4.32 -30.65
CA GLN A 11 9.91 4.60 -29.43
C GLN A 11 9.93 3.38 -28.49
N LEU A 12 8.79 2.72 -28.31
CA LEU A 12 8.69 1.55 -27.45
C LEU A 12 9.49 0.37 -28.02
N ASN A 13 9.36 0.11 -29.33
CA ASN A 13 10.16 -0.91 -30.01
C ASN A 13 11.66 -0.68 -29.88
N ARG A 14 12.12 0.58 -29.98
CA ARG A 14 13.54 0.93 -29.76
C ARG A 14 13.96 0.67 -28.32
N SER A 15 13.17 1.11 -27.35
CA SER A 15 13.45 0.94 -25.91
C SER A 15 13.47 -0.54 -25.47
N LEU A 16 12.59 -1.37 -26.03
CA LEU A 16 12.53 -2.82 -25.73
C LEU A 16 13.71 -3.61 -26.29
N ARG A 17 14.39 -3.08 -27.31
CA ARG A 17 15.57 -3.69 -27.95
C ARG A 17 16.90 -3.10 -27.45
N ASP A 18 16.86 -2.12 -26.55
CA ASP A 18 18.04 -1.50 -25.95
C ASP A 18 18.77 -2.48 -25.02
N THR A 19 19.93 -2.97 -25.47
CA THR A 19 20.75 -3.95 -24.74
C THR A 19 21.41 -3.40 -23.47
N SER A 20 21.40 -2.08 -23.26
CA SER A 20 21.86 -1.48 -22.00
C SER A 20 20.91 -1.72 -20.83
N LYS A 21 19.68 -2.16 -21.12
CA LYS A 21 18.62 -2.29 -20.12
C LYS A 21 18.45 -3.73 -19.62
N PRO A 22 18.12 -3.93 -18.34
CA PRO A 22 17.98 -5.27 -17.77
C PRO A 22 16.89 -6.13 -18.45
N TRP A 23 15.81 -5.49 -18.91
CA TRP A 23 14.70 -6.19 -19.56
C TRP A 23 15.04 -6.76 -20.94
N ALA A 24 16.06 -6.25 -21.64
CA ALA A 24 16.40 -6.72 -22.98
C ALA A 24 16.88 -8.18 -23.00
N SER A 25 17.57 -8.62 -21.93
CA SER A 25 17.97 -10.03 -21.76
C SER A 25 16.77 -10.94 -21.51
N ILE A 26 15.84 -10.50 -20.65
CA ILE A 26 14.63 -11.25 -20.30
C ILE A 26 13.71 -11.39 -21.51
N LEU A 27 13.43 -10.27 -22.18
CA LEU A 27 12.59 -10.23 -23.39
C LEU A 27 13.24 -10.98 -24.55
N GLY A 28 14.57 -10.90 -24.71
CA GLY A 28 15.28 -11.67 -25.73
C GLY A 28 15.22 -13.18 -25.49
N SER A 29 15.37 -13.61 -24.23
CA SER A 29 15.21 -15.02 -23.85
C SER A 29 13.77 -15.50 -24.07
N ALA A 30 12.78 -14.65 -23.81
CA ALA A 30 11.37 -14.96 -24.03
C ALA A 30 11.01 -15.00 -25.53
N GLU A 31 11.53 -14.07 -26.33
CA GLU A 31 11.39 -14.04 -27.79
C GLU A 31 11.98 -15.30 -28.42
N GLN A 32 13.17 -15.73 -28.00
CA GLN A 32 13.79 -16.95 -28.51
C GLN A 32 12.97 -18.22 -28.19
N LYS A 33 12.32 -18.27 -27.03
CA LYS A 33 11.50 -19.42 -26.60
C LYS A 33 10.11 -19.45 -27.21
N THR A 34 9.51 -18.28 -27.44
CA THR A 34 8.10 -18.15 -27.87
C THR A 34 7.93 -17.82 -29.35
N GLY A 35 8.95 -17.29 -30.01
CA GLY A 35 8.89 -16.78 -31.38
C GLY A 35 8.08 -15.49 -31.54
N LEU A 36 7.63 -14.87 -30.43
CA LEU A 36 6.84 -13.65 -30.44
C LEU A 36 7.74 -12.41 -30.34
N ASP A 37 7.39 -11.36 -31.10
CA ASP A 37 8.07 -10.07 -31.01
C ASP A 37 8.00 -9.50 -29.59
N ARG A 38 9.10 -8.89 -29.12
CA ARG A 38 9.25 -8.32 -27.78
C ARG A 38 8.13 -7.35 -27.39
N LEU A 39 7.57 -6.64 -28.37
CA LEU A 39 6.45 -5.71 -28.14
C LEU A 39 5.19 -6.44 -27.67
N TYR A 40 4.84 -7.57 -28.29
CA TYR A 40 3.66 -8.35 -27.90
C TYR A 40 3.90 -9.06 -26.56
N ILE A 41 5.12 -9.53 -26.31
CA ILE A 41 5.50 -10.09 -25.00
C ILE A 41 5.35 -9.03 -23.91
N PHE A 42 5.81 -7.81 -24.16
CA PHE A 42 5.72 -6.69 -23.23
C PHE A 42 4.26 -6.27 -22.96
N ILE A 43 3.47 -6.08 -24.02
CA ILE A 43 2.05 -5.71 -23.90
C ILE A 43 1.26 -6.83 -23.22
N GLY A 44 1.51 -8.09 -23.58
CA GLY A 44 0.91 -9.25 -22.93
C GLY A 44 1.28 -9.34 -21.45
N GLY A 45 2.55 -9.08 -21.09
CA GLY A 45 3.00 -9.02 -19.70
C GLY A 45 2.28 -7.95 -18.89
N ILE A 46 2.13 -6.73 -19.45
CA ILE A 46 1.34 -5.67 -18.83
C ILE A 46 -0.12 -6.10 -18.67
N ALA A 47 -0.72 -6.69 -19.70
CA ALA A 47 -2.11 -7.14 -19.64
C ALA A 47 -2.33 -8.22 -18.58
N VAL A 48 -1.38 -9.16 -18.42
CA VAL A 48 -1.43 -10.19 -17.38
C VAL A 48 -1.28 -9.58 -15.99
N ILE A 49 -0.34 -8.65 -15.78
CA ILE A 49 -0.20 -7.93 -14.51
C ILE A 49 -1.46 -7.13 -14.20
N ALA A 50 -2.01 -6.41 -15.18
CA ALA A 50 -3.25 -5.65 -15.01
C ALA A 50 -4.42 -6.58 -14.67
N TYR A 51 -4.55 -7.71 -15.36
CA TYR A 51 -5.58 -8.71 -15.06
C TYR A 51 -5.40 -9.29 -13.66
N MET A 52 -4.19 -9.67 -13.25
CA MET A 52 -3.91 -10.18 -11.91
C MET A 52 -4.21 -9.13 -10.83
N SER A 53 -3.86 -7.87 -11.06
CA SER A 53 -4.17 -6.77 -10.14
C SER A 53 -5.68 -6.53 -10.02
N ILE A 54 -6.41 -6.51 -11.15
CA ILE A 54 -7.88 -6.38 -11.14
C ILE A 54 -8.50 -7.59 -10.45
N HIS A 55 -8.03 -8.80 -10.75
CA HIS A 55 -8.50 -10.03 -10.12
C HIS A 55 -8.21 -10.03 -8.62
N ALA A 56 -7.07 -9.51 -8.18
CA ALA A 56 -6.74 -9.37 -6.76
C ALA A 56 -7.62 -8.32 -6.05
N ILE A 57 -7.90 -7.18 -6.70
CA ILE A 57 -8.80 -6.14 -6.16
C ILE A 57 -10.24 -6.66 -6.06
N GLU A 58 -10.69 -7.41 -7.06
CA GLU A 58 -12.03 -7.98 -7.11
C GLU A 58 -12.15 -9.26 -6.26
N SER A 59 -11.03 -9.94 -5.96
CA SER A 59 -11.03 -11.10 -5.08
C SER A 59 -11.36 -10.67 -3.66
N HIS A 60 -12.53 -11.09 -3.19
CA HIS A 60 -13.14 -10.59 -1.96
C HIS A 60 -12.58 -11.23 -0.70
N ASN A 61 -11.26 -11.16 -0.48
CA ASN A 61 -10.66 -11.65 0.75
C ASN A 61 -10.65 -10.56 1.84
N LYS A 62 -11.85 -10.20 2.32
CA LYS A 62 -12.06 -9.14 3.34
C LYS A 62 -11.21 -9.32 4.59
N GLU A 63 -10.81 -10.55 4.90
CA GLU A 63 -9.97 -10.85 6.05
C GLU A 63 -8.56 -10.28 5.91
N ASP A 64 -7.99 -10.26 4.70
CA ASP A 64 -6.63 -9.75 4.47
C ASP A 64 -6.61 -8.22 4.50
N ASP A 65 -7.62 -7.57 3.91
CA ASP A 65 -7.80 -6.11 3.99
C ASP A 65 -7.93 -5.65 5.45
N THR A 66 -8.72 -6.37 6.24
CA THR A 66 -8.92 -6.06 7.66
C THR A 66 -7.63 -6.20 8.44
N LYS A 67 -6.84 -7.25 8.19
CA LYS A 67 -5.53 -7.47 8.83
C LYS A 67 -4.55 -6.35 8.48
N TRP A 68 -4.47 -6.01 7.19
CA TRP A 68 -3.56 -4.97 6.70
C TRP A 68 -3.92 -3.59 7.27
N LEU A 69 -5.20 -3.23 7.25
CA LEU A 69 -5.66 -1.96 7.83
C LEU A 69 -5.43 -1.90 9.34
N THR A 70 -5.68 -3.01 10.04
CA THR A 70 -5.41 -3.10 11.48
C THR A 70 -3.94 -2.89 11.80
N TYR A 71 -3.05 -3.47 10.99
CA TYR A 71 -1.61 -3.25 11.09
C TYR A 71 -1.26 -1.77 10.99
N TRP A 72 -1.73 -1.08 9.94
CA TRP A 72 -1.42 0.34 9.74
C TRP A 72 -1.92 1.23 10.88
N VAL A 73 -3.13 0.97 11.40
CA VAL A 73 -3.67 1.73 12.53
C VAL A 73 -2.82 1.55 13.78
N VAL A 74 -2.47 0.31 14.13
CA VAL A 74 -1.64 0.03 15.31
C VAL A 74 -0.22 0.57 15.13
N PHE A 75 0.34 0.45 13.93
CA PHE A 75 1.66 0.99 13.59
C PHE A 75 1.71 2.52 13.73
N ALA A 76 0.66 3.22 13.29
CA ALA A 76 0.58 4.68 13.42
C ALA A 76 0.53 5.13 14.88
N ILE A 77 -0.30 4.50 15.71
CA ILE A 77 -0.38 4.78 17.16
C ILE A 77 0.98 4.48 17.82
N PHE A 78 1.57 3.34 17.49
CA PHE A 78 2.88 2.96 18.00
C PHE A 78 3.96 3.96 17.60
N SER A 79 3.98 4.44 16.35
CA SER A 79 4.97 5.42 15.87
C SER A 79 4.93 6.74 16.65
N ILE A 80 3.75 7.18 17.07
CA ILE A 80 3.60 8.37 17.91
C ILE A 80 4.21 8.11 19.29
N VAL A 81 3.91 6.98 19.91
CA VAL A 81 4.48 6.60 21.22
C VAL A 81 5.99 6.42 21.12
N GLU A 82 6.45 5.79 20.05
CA GLU A 82 7.85 5.49 19.77
C GLU A 82 8.69 6.75 19.70
N TYR A 83 8.18 7.82 19.07
CA TYR A 83 8.85 9.10 19.04
C TYR A 83 9.22 9.62 20.45
N PHE A 84 8.32 9.46 21.42
CA PHE A 84 8.60 9.84 22.82
C PHE A 84 9.50 8.81 23.51
N ALA A 85 9.35 7.53 23.21
CA ALA A 85 10.15 6.46 23.80
C ALA A 85 11.63 6.55 23.37
N ASP A 86 11.91 6.92 22.11
CA ASP A 86 13.26 7.18 21.59
C ASP A 86 13.95 8.30 22.40
N ILE A 87 13.22 9.36 22.79
CA ILE A 87 13.76 10.47 23.58
C ILE A 87 14.14 10.02 25.00
N ILE A 88 13.36 9.14 25.62
CA ILE A 88 13.51 8.78 27.04
C ILE A 88 14.44 7.56 27.21
N VAL A 89 14.31 6.56 26.34
CA VAL A 89 14.90 5.22 26.48
C VAL A 89 15.96 4.92 25.41
N GLY A 90 16.15 5.80 24.42
CA GLY A 90 17.08 5.58 23.31
C GLY A 90 18.56 5.43 23.70
N TRP A 91 18.93 5.80 24.94
CA TRP A 91 20.28 5.58 25.48
C TRP A 91 20.56 4.13 25.92
N PHE A 92 19.52 3.28 26.04
CA PHE A 92 19.66 1.90 26.49
C PHE A 92 20.07 0.97 25.32
N PRO A 93 21.17 0.22 25.42
CA PRO A 93 21.79 -0.47 24.28
C PRO A 93 20.97 -1.62 23.66
N LEU A 94 20.01 -2.21 24.39
CA LEU A 94 19.13 -3.27 23.87
C LEU A 94 17.77 -2.76 23.35
N TYR A 95 17.50 -1.46 23.47
CA TYR A 95 16.22 -0.86 23.09
C TYR A 95 15.88 -1.09 21.60
N TRP A 96 16.86 -0.84 20.72
CA TRP A 96 16.72 -1.02 19.27
C TRP A 96 16.37 -2.45 18.87
N LEU A 97 16.96 -3.45 19.54
CA LEU A 97 16.70 -4.85 19.24
C LEU A 97 15.25 -5.23 19.62
N ILE A 98 14.80 -4.80 20.80
CA ILE A 98 13.43 -5.02 21.27
C ILE A 98 12.43 -4.33 20.33
N LYS A 99 12.73 -3.09 19.92
CA LYS A 99 11.94 -2.32 18.94
C LYS A 99 11.81 -3.06 17.62
N CYS A 100 12.90 -3.58 17.07
CA CYS A 100 12.87 -4.36 15.83
C CYS A 100 12.03 -5.64 15.96
N ILE A 101 12.21 -6.41 17.04
CA ILE A 101 11.43 -7.63 17.27
C ILE A 101 9.94 -7.31 17.40
N PHE A 102 9.60 -6.26 18.14
CA PHE A 102 8.22 -5.81 18.29
C PHE A 102 7.59 -5.41 16.95
N MET A 103 8.33 -4.65 16.13
CA MET A 103 7.84 -4.20 14.82
C MET A 103 7.63 -5.36 13.85
N VAL A 104 8.53 -6.35 13.87
CA VAL A 104 8.36 -7.60 13.11
C VAL A 104 7.11 -8.34 13.59
N TRP A 105 6.89 -8.46 14.90
CA TRP A 105 5.71 -9.12 15.45
C TRP A 105 4.37 -8.46 15.05
N LEU A 106 4.35 -7.14 14.85
CA LEU A 106 3.18 -6.44 14.31
C LEU A 106 2.92 -6.79 12.84
N MET A 107 3.96 -7.03 12.05
CA MET A 107 3.87 -7.22 10.60
C MET A 107 3.60 -8.67 10.19
N ILE A 108 3.98 -9.67 11.00
CA ILE A 108 3.85 -11.09 10.62
C ILE A 108 2.38 -11.45 10.31
N PRO A 109 2.05 -11.93 9.09
CA PRO A 109 0.69 -12.28 8.69
C PRO A 109 0.31 -13.68 9.23
N THR A 110 0.27 -13.83 10.55
CA THR A 110 -0.15 -15.07 11.23
C THR A 110 -1.38 -14.85 12.11
N GLU A 111 -2.01 -15.94 12.55
CA GLU A 111 -3.12 -15.95 13.51
C GLU A 111 -2.79 -15.16 14.79
N PHE A 112 -1.52 -15.13 15.20
CA PHE A 112 -0.99 -14.39 16.35
C PHE A 112 -0.34 -13.05 15.96
N ASN A 113 -0.84 -12.39 14.92
CA ASN A 113 -0.37 -11.07 14.52
C ASN A 113 -0.56 -10.06 15.68
N GLY A 114 0.52 -9.39 16.07
CA GLY A 114 0.51 -8.48 17.21
C GLY A 114 -0.42 -7.27 17.04
N SER A 115 -0.59 -6.79 15.81
CA SER A 115 -1.51 -5.69 15.52
C SER A 115 -2.97 -6.09 15.76
N LEU A 116 -3.38 -7.32 15.40
CA LEU A 116 -4.73 -7.82 15.68
C LEU A 116 -4.99 -7.94 17.18
N VAL A 117 -4.00 -8.41 17.95
CA VAL A 117 -4.10 -8.55 19.40
C VAL A 117 -4.27 -7.18 20.06
N ILE A 118 -3.42 -6.22 19.70
CA ILE A 118 -3.46 -4.85 20.24
C ILE A 118 -4.76 -4.16 19.84
N TYR A 119 -5.18 -4.29 18.58
CA TYR A 119 -6.41 -3.68 18.11
C TYR A 119 -7.63 -4.21 18.86
N LYS A 120 -7.77 -5.54 18.99
CA LYS A 120 -8.91 -6.15 19.68
C LYS A 120 -8.94 -5.82 21.18
N ARG A 121 -7.79 -5.75 21.84
CA ARG A 121 -7.70 -5.54 23.31
C ARG A 121 -7.70 -4.08 23.73
N ILE A 122 -7.12 -3.18 22.92
CA ILE A 122 -6.87 -1.79 23.29
C ILE A 122 -7.62 -0.86 22.34
N VAL A 123 -7.27 -0.82 21.06
CA VAL A 123 -7.79 0.20 20.13
C VAL A 123 -9.32 0.15 20.01
N ARG A 124 -9.89 -1.05 19.83
CA ARG A 124 -11.33 -1.25 19.64
C ARG A 124 -12.19 -0.79 20.82
N PRO A 125 -11.93 -1.17 22.08
CA PRO A 125 -12.76 -0.69 23.19
C PRO A 125 -12.65 0.83 23.40
N TYR A 126 -11.48 1.44 23.21
CA TYR A 126 -11.34 2.90 23.29
C TYR A 126 -12.08 3.60 22.15
N PHE A 127 -11.97 3.09 20.92
CA PHE A 127 -12.70 3.62 19.78
C PHE A 127 -14.22 3.54 20.01
N LEU A 128 -14.75 2.38 20.41
CA LEU A 128 -16.18 2.21 20.67
C LEU A 128 -16.69 3.11 21.81
N LYS A 129 -15.85 3.44 22.78
CA LYS A 129 -16.22 4.37 23.86
C LYS A 129 -16.30 5.83 23.41
N HIS A 130 -15.49 6.24 22.43
CA HIS A 130 -15.31 7.65 22.07
C HIS A 130 -15.80 8.04 20.67
N HIS A 131 -16.08 7.08 19.78
CA HIS A 131 -16.47 7.35 18.39
C HIS A 131 -17.70 8.26 18.27
N GLY A 132 -18.73 8.09 19.10
CA GLY A 132 -19.93 8.94 19.04
C GLY A 132 -19.63 10.44 19.22
N VAL A 133 -18.72 10.79 20.13
CA VAL A 133 -18.31 12.20 20.35
C VAL A 133 -17.52 12.74 19.14
N ILE A 134 -16.69 11.88 18.54
CA ILE A 134 -15.90 12.23 17.36
C ILE A 134 -16.84 12.43 16.16
N ASP A 135 -17.79 11.52 15.96
CA ASP A 135 -18.77 11.57 14.87
C ASP A 135 -19.65 12.82 14.98
N ASP A 136 -20.13 13.15 16.18
CA ASP A 136 -20.88 14.39 16.44
C ASP A 136 -20.06 15.64 16.11
N THR A 137 -18.76 15.64 16.44
CA THR A 137 -17.85 16.75 16.16
C THR A 137 -17.59 16.89 14.66
N LEU A 138 -17.37 15.77 13.97
CA LEU A 138 -17.17 15.73 12.52
C LEU A 138 -18.43 16.19 11.76
N ASN A 139 -19.61 15.77 12.19
CA ASN A 139 -20.87 16.19 11.61
C ASN A 139 -21.08 17.71 11.78
N LYS A 140 -20.81 18.25 12.97
CA LYS A 140 -20.84 19.70 13.22
C LYS A 140 -19.84 20.45 12.33
N MET A 141 -18.61 19.96 12.19
CA MET A 141 -17.61 20.57 11.30
C MET A 141 -18.07 20.57 9.85
N LYS A 142 -18.62 19.44 9.37
CA LYS A 142 -19.16 19.31 8.00
C LYS A 142 -20.30 20.30 7.75
N GLU A 143 -21.21 20.47 8.71
CA GLU A 143 -22.26 21.47 8.62
C GLU A 143 -21.72 22.90 8.58
N GLN A 144 -20.69 23.22 9.36
CA GLN A 144 -20.05 24.55 9.32
C GLN A 144 -19.37 24.80 7.97
N VAL A 145 -18.65 23.81 7.44
CA VAL A 145 -17.99 23.90 6.12
C VAL A 145 -19.03 24.11 5.02
N ASN A 146 -20.14 23.38 5.04
CA ASN A 146 -21.22 23.55 4.06
C ASN A 146 -21.83 24.96 4.14
N LYS A 147 -22.12 25.46 5.35
CA LYS A 147 -22.65 26.83 5.55
C LYS A 147 -21.70 27.92 5.06
N VAL A 148 -20.39 27.74 5.18
CA VAL A 148 -19.38 28.68 4.66
C VAL A 148 -19.32 28.61 3.13
N THR A 149 -19.38 27.40 2.58
CA THR A 149 -19.36 27.16 1.13
C THR A 149 -20.61 27.76 0.46
N GLU A 150 -21.78 27.58 1.05
CA GLU A 150 -23.06 28.17 0.57
C GLU A 150 -23.11 29.70 0.68
N LYS A 151 -22.34 30.32 1.58
CA LYS A 151 -22.26 31.79 1.68
C LYS A 151 -21.25 32.41 0.70
N THR A 152 -20.38 31.59 0.12
CA THR A 152 -19.29 32.03 -0.77
C THR A 152 -19.67 31.90 -2.25
N ASN A 153 -20.68 31.07 -2.57
CA ASN A 153 -21.36 31.00 -3.88
C ASN A 153 -22.56 31.95 -3.92
#